data_AF-A0A6S7JYZ7-F1
#
_entry.id   AF-A0A6S7JYZ7-F1
#
_cell.length_a   1.000
_cell.length_b   1.000
_cell.length_c   1.000
_cell.angle_alpha   90.00
_cell.angle_beta   90.00
_cell.angle_gamma   90.00
#
_symmetry.space_group_name_H-M   'P 1'
#
loop_
_entity.id
_entity.type
_entity.pdbx_description
1 polymer ?
#
loop_
_entity_poly.entity_id
_entity_poly.type
_entity_poly.pdbx_seq_one_letter_code
_entity_poly.pdbx_strand_id
1 'polypeptide(L)'
;TSKELNVSGCIGPCISVDRKGPNVSETEIGVGGTSAWKLCGFDSATTLAVFLEIVNQHTAPVPQGSRGCIQFITQYQHSSGQRRIRVTTCARNWVDAGNLAHVSLGFDQETSCVMMSRIAVFRAETDEGPDVLRWLDRMLIRLSQKFGEFNKEDPSSFRLAENFSLYPQFMFHLRRSQFLQYFNNSPDETSYYRHVLNREDVMNSLIMIQPILYSYTFHGPPE
;
A
#
# COMPACT_ATOMS: atom_id res chain seq x y z
N THR A 1 0.61 15.99 9.64
CA THR A 1 0.37 16.12 8.19
C THR A 1 -0.11 17.54 7.90
N SER A 2 -0.07 17.99 6.65
CA SER A 2 -0.81 19.22 6.25
C SER A 2 -2.30 19.06 6.56
N LYS A 3 -3.02 20.19 6.74
CA LYS A 3 -4.44 20.20 7.15
C LYS A 3 -5.37 19.49 6.16
N GLU A 4 -4.95 19.35 4.91
CA GLU A 4 -5.69 18.68 3.83
C GLU A 4 -5.51 17.15 3.83
N LEU A 5 -4.66 16.62 4.72
CA LEU A 5 -4.31 15.20 4.80
C LEU A 5 -4.61 14.65 6.19
N ASN A 6 -5.55 13.71 6.26
CA ASN A 6 -5.82 12.93 7.45
C ASN A 6 -5.20 11.54 7.37
N VAL A 7 -5.02 10.92 8.53
CA VAL A 7 -4.44 9.59 8.71
C VAL A 7 -5.57 8.60 8.95
N SER A 8 -5.77 7.68 8.01
CA SER A 8 -6.77 6.59 8.10
C SER A 8 -6.31 5.45 8.97
N GLY A 9 -5.00 5.18 9.00
CA GLY A 9 -4.44 4.19 9.90
C GLY A 9 -3.13 3.61 9.40
N CYS A 10 -2.73 2.51 10.02
CA CYS A 10 -1.49 1.82 9.74
C CYS A 10 -1.70 0.30 9.69
N ILE A 11 -1.02 -0.39 8.77
CA ILE A 11 -0.88 -1.85 8.76
C ILE A 11 0.60 -2.21 8.88
N GLY A 12 0.91 -3.02 9.89
CA GLY A 12 2.25 -3.49 10.22
C GLY A 12 2.38 -3.82 11.71
N PRO A 13 3.57 -4.20 12.19
CA PRO A 13 3.80 -4.61 13.59
C PRO A 13 3.74 -3.42 14.56
N CYS A 14 2.54 -2.90 14.81
CA CYS A 14 2.31 -1.73 15.63
C CYS A 14 1.01 -1.83 16.44
N ILE A 15 0.91 -1.05 17.52
CA ILE A 15 -0.29 -0.94 18.35
C ILE A 15 -0.68 0.54 18.44
N SER A 16 -1.98 0.83 18.40
CA SER A 16 -2.50 2.20 18.57
C SER A 16 -2.10 2.77 19.94
N VAL A 17 -1.74 4.05 19.98
CA VAL A 17 -1.64 4.79 21.26
C VAL A 17 -2.85 5.69 21.52
N ASP A 18 -3.93 5.49 20.76
CA ASP A 18 -5.20 6.23 20.84
C ASP A 18 -5.04 7.76 20.88
N ARG A 19 -4.00 8.26 20.21
CA ARG A 19 -3.79 9.69 20.06
C ARG A 19 -4.81 10.25 19.08
N LYS A 20 -5.78 10.99 19.60
CA LYS A 20 -6.71 11.80 18.82
C LYS A 20 -6.06 13.10 18.35
N GLY A 21 -6.57 13.66 17.27
CA GLY A 21 -6.09 14.93 16.74
C GLY A 21 -6.84 15.34 15.48
N PRO A 22 -6.65 16.59 15.01
CA PRO A 22 -7.33 17.13 13.84
C PRO A 22 -6.94 16.43 12.54
N ASN A 23 -5.87 15.63 12.56
CA ASN A 23 -5.34 14.90 11.41
C ASN A 23 -5.66 13.40 11.45
N VAL A 24 -6.60 12.96 12.29
CA VAL A 24 -7.09 11.57 12.32
C VAL A 24 -8.34 11.52 11.44
N SER A 25 -8.39 10.56 10.52
CA SER A 25 -9.53 10.34 9.62
C SER A 25 -10.65 9.61 10.35
N GLU A 26 -11.89 9.85 9.93
CA GLU A 26 -13.07 9.06 10.33
C GLU A 26 -13.12 7.71 9.58
N THR A 27 -12.50 7.64 8.40
CA THR A 27 -12.37 6.42 7.60
C THR A 27 -11.15 5.62 8.07
N GLU A 28 -11.38 4.58 8.86
CA GLU A 28 -10.32 3.74 9.41
C GLU A 28 -9.82 2.66 8.43
N ILE A 29 -8.50 2.49 8.35
CA ILE A 29 -7.84 1.38 7.62
C ILE A 29 -6.75 0.77 8.51
N GLY A 30 -6.86 -0.52 8.80
CA GLY A 30 -5.89 -1.20 9.66
C GLY A 30 -6.03 -0.80 11.12
N VAL A 31 -4.90 -0.56 11.80
CA VAL A 31 -4.85 0.03 13.14
C VAL A 31 -5.11 1.54 13.03
N GLY A 32 -6.39 1.90 12.91
CA GLY A 32 -6.91 3.26 12.72
C GLY A 32 -7.20 4.02 14.01
N GLY A 33 -8.01 5.08 13.88
CA GLY A 33 -8.50 5.89 15.01
C GLY A 33 -7.43 6.69 15.75
N THR A 34 -6.20 6.76 15.21
CA THR A 34 -5.06 7.44 15.80
C THR A 34 -4.09 8.00 14.75
N SER A 35 -3.27 8.97 15.14
CA SER A 35 -2.11 9.45 14.37
C SER A 35 -0.75 9.07 15.00
N ALA A 36 -0.75 8.16 15.97
CA ALA A 36 0.46 7.65 16.59
C ALA A 36 0.34 6.17 16.98
N TRP A 37 1.44 5.45 16.84
CA TRP A 37 1.53 4.03 17.18
C TRP A 37 2.77 3.73 18.00
N LYS A 38 2.70 2.66 18.79
CA LYS A 38 3.82 2.08 19.52
C LYS A 38 4.32 0.85 18.79
N LEU A 39 5.63 0.80 18.57
CA LEU A 39 6.34 -0.39 18.11
C LEU A 39 7.21 -0.85 19.28
N CYS A 40 6.92 -2.02 19.85
CA CYS A 40 7.66 -2.54 21.00
C CYS A 40 9.07 -3.02 20.62
N GLY A 41 9.24 -3.45 19.37
CA GLY A 41 10.52 -3.78 18.77
C GLY A 41 10.43 -3.54 17.27
N PHE A 42 11.51 -3.04 16.70
CA PHE A 42 11.68 -2.88 15.25
C PHE A 42 13.16 -2.88 14.92
N ASP A 43 13.47 -3.20 13.67
CA ASP A 43 14.82 -3.20 13.11
C ASP A 43 14.86 -2.31 11.86
N SER A 44 15.99 -2.34 11.14
CA SER A 44 16.17 -1.55 9.92
C SER A 44 15.30 -2.01 8.75
N ALA A 45 14.79 -3.24 8.77
CA ALA A 45 13.94 -3.80 7.72
C ALA A 45 12.44 -3.54 7.99
N THR A 46 12.07 -3.20 9.23
CA THR A 46 10.68 -3.01 9.63
C THR A 46 10.01 -1.88 8.84
N THR A 47 8.99 -2.23 8.07
CA THR A 47 8.25 -1.33 7.18
C THR A 47 6.76 -1.30 7.53
N LEU A 48 6.22 -0.10 7.75
CA LEU A 48 4.80 0.15 8.01
C LEU A 48 4.09 0.67 6.76
N ALA A 49 2.84 0.27 6.56
CA ALA A 49 1.95 0.84 5.55
C ALA A 49 1.04 1.87 6.22
N VAL A 50 1.24 3.15 5.94
CA VAL A 50 0.41 4.24 6.49
C VAL A 50 -0.55 4.73 5.43
N PHE A 51 -1.84 4.73 5.75
CA PHE A 51 -2.92 5.11 4.85
C PHE A 51 -3.38 6.53 5.15
N LEU A 52 -3.55 7.32 4.10
CA LEU A 52 -3.91 8.74 4.18
C LEU A 52 -5.19 9.00 3.40
N GLU A 53 -5.94 9.97 3.87
CA GLU A 53 -7.16 10.47 3.23
C GLU A 53 -6.99 11.96 2.90
N ILE A 54 -7.36 12.34 1.69
CA ILE A 54 -7.43 13.75 1.29
C ILE A 54 -8.78 14.28 1.75
N VAL A 55 -8.78 15.26 2.66
CA VAL A 55 -10.01 15.82 3.26
C VAL A 55 -10.37 17.21 2.75
N ASN A 56 -9.61 17.74 1.79
CA ASN A 56 -9.94 19.02 1.18
C ASN A 56 -11.24 18.91 0.36
N GLN A 57 -12.13 19.89 0.48
CA GLN A 57 -13.36 19.94 -0.32
C GLN A 57 -12.98 20.05 -1.80
N HIS A 58 -13.62 19.24 -2.65
CA HIS A 58 -13.37 19.20 -4.11
C HIS A 58 -13.46 20.57 -4.81
N THR A 59 -14.07 21.56 -4.18
CA THR A 59 -14.26 22.93 -4.69
C THR A 59 -13.25 23.95 -4.15
N ALA A 60 -12.43 23.60 -3.16
CA ALA A 60 -11.48 24.53 -2.56
C ALA A 60 -10.20 24.59 -3.40
N PRO A 61 -9.84 25.75 -3.97
CA PRO A 61 -8.63 25.88 -4.78
C PRO A 61 -7.42 25.58 -3.90
N VAL A 62 -6.58 24.67 -4.37
CA VAL A 62 -5.31 24.39 -3.70
C VAL A 62 -4.38 25.59 -3.92
N PRO A 63 -3.87 26.25 -2.86
CA PRO A 63 -3.06 27.45 -3.02
C PRO A 63 -1.87 27.18 -3.95
N GLN A 64 -1.65 28.07 -4.91
CA GLN A 64 -0.57 27.91 -5.90
C GLN A 64 0.78 27.81 -5.17
N GLY A 65 1.54 26.75 -5.47
CA GLY A 65 2.82 26.46 -4.81
C GLY A 65 2.72 25.70 -3.48
N SER A 66 1.52 25.42 -2.97
CA SER A 66 1.35 24.57 -1.80
C SER A 66 1.66 23.09 -2.11
N ARG A 67 2.11 22.37 -1.09
CA ARG A 67 2.42 20.94 -1.16
C ARG A 67 1.78 20.20 0.02
N GLY A 68 1.38 18.97 -0.23
CA GLY A 68 0.96 18.06 0.83
C GLY A 68 2.21 17.57 1.56
N CYS A 69 2.31 17.85 2.85
CA CYS A 69 3.47 17.51 3.68
C CYS A 69 3.09 16.47 4.73
N ILE A 70 3.98 15.51 4.92
CA ILE A 70 3.87 14.44 5.92
C ILE A 70 5.19 14.41 6.69
N GLN A 71 5.12 14.34 8.01
CA GLN A 71 6.28 14.19 8.87
C GLN A 71 6.09 12.98 9.77
N PHE A 72 7.03 12.05 9.69
CA PHE A 72 7.13 10.89 10.56
C PHE A 72 8.16 11.19 11.65
N ILE A 73 7.76 11.03 12.91
CA ILE A 73 8.63 11.22 14.08
C ILE A 73 8.64 9.90 14.85
N THR A 74 9.76 9.19 14.81
CA THR A 74 9.94 7.92 15.52
C THR A 74 10.89 8.12 16.69
N GLN A 75 10.35 8.03 17.91
CA GLN A 75 11.14 8.08 19.15
C GLN A 75 11.38 6.65 19.64
N TYR A 76 12.64 6.28 19.88
CA TYR A 76 12.97 4.91 20.25
C TYR A 76 14.20 4.82 21.16
N GLN A 77 14.34 3.68 21.82
CA GLN A 77 15.57 3.30 22.52
C GLN A 77 16.45 2.52 21.54
N HIS A 78 17.63 3.05 21.25
CA HIS A 78 18.63 2.34 20.45
C HIS A 78 19.24 1.18 21.26
N SER A 79 19.80 0.18 20.59
CA SER A 79 20.44 -0.98 21.22
C SER A 79 21.60 -0.60 22.17
N SER A 80 22.21 0.58 21.97
CA SER A 80 23.21 1.14 22.89
C SER A 80 22.62 1.76 24.17
N GLY A 81 21.30 1.71 24.37
CA GLY A 81 20.60 2.34 25.49
C GLY A 81 20.24 3.82 25.29
N GLN A 82 20.80 4.49 24.28
CA GLN A 82 20.50 5.88 23.96
C GLN A 82 19.06 6.07 23.50
N ARG A 83 18.40 7.15 23.94
CA ARG A 83 17.15 7.61 23.35
C ARG A 83 17.44 8.36 22.05
N ARG A 84 16.77 7.97 20.97
CA ARG A 84 16.92 8.59 19.65
C ARG A 84 15.58 9.04 19.09
N ILE A 85 15.63 10.07 18.27
CA ILE A 85 14.49 10.57 17.49
C ILE A 85 14.91 10.56 16.03
N ARG A 86 14.19 9.79 15.21
CA ARG A 86 14.32 9.82 13.75
C ARG A 86 13.16 10.66 13.20
N VAL A 87 13.49 11.68 12.43
CA VAL A 87 12.50 12.55 11.77
C VAL A 87 12.66 12.39 10.26
N THR A 88 11.55 12.15 9.56
CA THR A 88 11.51 12.09 8.10
C THR A 88 10.34 12.92 7.62
N THR A 89 10.62 13.95 6.83
CA THR A 89 9.62 14.84 6.26
C THR A 89 9.57 14.64 4.75
N CYS A 90 8.39 14.35 4.22
CA CYS A 90 8.13 14.17 2.80
C CYS A 90 7.11 15.21 2.32
N ALA A 91 7.25 15.67 1.08
CA ALA A 91 6.28 16.55 0.44
C ALA A 91 5.91 16.01 -0.96
N ARG A 92 4.66 16.20 -1.37
CA ARG A 92 4.15 15.91 -2.72
C ARG A 92 3.35 17.10 -3.24
N ASN A 93 3.42 17.31 -4.55
CA ASN A 93 2.65 18.36 -5.20
C ASN A 93 1.17 17.98 -5.20
N TRP A 94 0.32 18.98 -5.01
CA TRP A 94 -1.10 18.83 -5.27
C TRP A 94 -1.36 18.86 -6.78
N VAL A 95 -2.36 18.10 -7.20
CA VAL A 95 -2.76 17.99 -8.59
C VAL A 95 -4.27 18.12 -8.63
N ASP A 96 -4.79 18.89 -9.59
CA ASP A 96 -6.22 18.93 -9.85
C ASP A 96 -6.70 17.53 -10.25
N ALA A 97 -7.75 17.05 -9.59
CA ALA A 97 -8.34 15.74 -9.85
C ALA A 97 -8.91 15.62 -11.29
N GLY A 98 -9.25 16.74 -11.92
CA GLY A 98 -9.62 16.78 -13.34
C GLY A 98 -8.45 16.44 -14.29
N ASN A 99 -7.20 16.64 -13.85
CA ASN A 99 -6.01 16.30 -14.61
C ASN A 99 -5.53 14.88 -14.30
N LEU A 100 -6.30 13.89 -14.79
CA LEU A 100 -6.01 12.46 -14.63
C LEU A 100 -4.62 12.07 -15.15
N ALA A 101 -4.13 12.72 -16.20
CA ALA A 101 -2.80 12.44 -16.75
C ALA A 101 -1.70 12.71 -15.72
N HIS A 102 -1.76 13.84 -15.02
CA HIS A 102 -0.73 14.20 -14.03
C HIS A 102 -0.86 13.38 -12.73
N VAL A 103 -2.08 12.95 -12.36
CA VAL A 103 -2.29 11.96 -11.29
C VAL A 103 -1.68 10.61 -11.66
N SER A 104 -1.87 10.18 -12.91
CA SER A 104 -1.37 8.91 -13.43
C SER A 104 0.15 8.81 -13.34
N LEU A 105 0.88 9.89 -13.64
CA LEU A 105 2.35 9.92 -13.51
C LEU A 105 2.86 9.68 -12.09
N GLY A 106 2.03 9.94 -11.07
CA GLY A 106 2.38 9.69 -9.67
C GLY A 106 2.10 8.26 -9.20
N PHE A 107 1.54 7.40 -10.05
CA PHE A 107 1.18 6.03 -9.68
C PHE A 107 2.42 5.12 -9.70
N ASP A 108 2.71 4.54 -8.54
CA ASP A 108 3.71 3.51 -8.33
C ASP A 108 2.99 2.16 -8.20
N GLN A 109 3.01 1.36 -9.27
CA GLN A 109 2.31 0.07 -9.32
C GLN A 109 2.86 -0.97 -8.33
N GLU A 110 4.16 -0.92 -8.05
CA GLU A 110 4.85 -1.83 -7.14
C GLU A 110 4.43 -1.57 -5.69
N THR A 111 4.57 -0.32 -5.25
CA THR A 111 4.10 0.11 -3.92
C THR A 111 2.60 -0.09 -3.78
N SER A 112 1.80 0.22 -4.81
CA SER A 112 0.35 0.03 -4.78
C SER A 112 -0.04 -1.43 -4.61
N CYS A 113 0.66 -2.36 -5.27
CA CYS A 113 0.44 -3.79 -5.08
C CYS A 113 0.66 -4.18 -3.61
N VAL A 114 1.78 -3.78 -3.01
CA VAL A 114 2.12 -4.13 -1.62
C VAL A 114 1.11 -3.52 -0.64
N MET A 115 0.72 -2.26 -0.84
CA MET A 115 -0.29 -1.59 -0.02
C MET A 115 -1.64 -2.31 -0.09
N MET A 116 -2.09 -2.70 -1.29
CA MET A 116 -3.33 -3.44 -1.50
C MET A 116 -3.26 -4.86 -0.94
N SER A 117 -2.10 -5.51 -1.01
CA SER A 117 -1.86 -6.83 -0.41
C SER A 117 -2.01 -6.79 1.11
N ARG A 118 -1.46 -5.76 1.76
CA ARG A 118 -1.61 -5.56 3.20
C ARG A 118 -3.06 -5.32 3.61
N ILE A 119 -3.81 -4.53 2.85
CA ILE A 119 -5.26 -4.37 3.09
C ILE A 119 -5.99 -5.71 2.90
N ALA A 120 -5.70 -6.44 1.84
CA ALA A 120 -6.36 -7.72 1.54
C ALA A 120 -6.11 -8.74 2.65
N VAL A 121 -4.86 -8.87 3.11
CA VAL A 121 -4.48 -9.77 4.20
C VAL A 121 -5.12 -9.36 5.52
N PHE A 122 -5.11 -8.05 5.85
CA PHE A 122 -5.77 -7.54 7.05
C PHE A 122 -7.27 -7.82 7.03
N ARG A 123 -7.95 -7.62 5.90
CA ARG A 123 -9.37 -7.98 5.73
C ARG A 123 -9.60 -9.48 5.87
N ALA A 124 -8.69 -10.30 5.35
CA ALA A 124 -8.78 -11.76 5.44
C ALA A 124 -8.54 -12.33 6.85
N GLU A 125 -8.33 -11.48 7.86
CA GLU A 125 -8.36 -11.89 9.28
C GLU A 125 -9.80 -11.95 9.81
N THR A 126 -10.73 -11.18 9.24
CA THR A 126 -12.13 -11.09 9.68
C THR A 126 -13.12 -11.56 8.61
N ASP A 127 -12.86 -11.23 7.35
CA ASP A 127 -13.75 -11.46 6.23
C ASP A 127 -13.51 -12.85 5.61
N GLU A 128 -14.54 -13.41 4.99
CA GLU A 128 -14.41 -14.67 4.26
C GLU A 128 -13.55 -14.50 2.99
N GLY A 129 -12.70 -15.50 2.72
CA GLY A 129 -11.77 -15.49 1.58
C GLY A 129 -12.40 -15.07 0.24
N PRO A 130 -13.53 -15.66 -0.19
CA PRO A 130 -14.20 -15.28 -1.43
C PRO A 130 -14.60 -13.79 -1.51
N ASP A 131 -14.96 -13.16 -0.39
CA ASP A 131 -15.36 -11.76 -0.36
C ASP A 131 -14.15 -10.82 -0.47
N VAL A 132 -13.03 -11.18 0.16
CA VAL A 132 -11.76 -10.46 -0.01
C VAL A 132 -11.32 -10.49 -1.48
N LEU A 133 -11.44 -11.65 -2.15
CA LEU A 133 -11.11 -11.78 -3.57
C LEU A 133 -12.03 -10.96 -4.46
N ARG A 134 -13.34 -10.99 -4.21
CA ARG A 134 -14.32 -10.15 -4.94
C ARG A 134 -14.02 -8.67 -4.76
N TRP A 135 -13.64 -8.24 -3.55
CA TRP A 135 -13.23 -6.87 -3.29
C TRP A 135 -11.98 -6.50 -4.10
N LEU A 136 -10.95 -7.35 -4.07
CA LEU A 136 -9.70 -7.14 -4.81
C LEU A 136 -9.95 -7.04 -6.32
N ASP A 137 -10.72 -7.97 -6.89
CA ASP A 137 -11.10 -8.00 -8.30
C ASP A 137 -11.90 -6.73 -8.67
N ARG A 138 -12.82 -6.26 -7.81
CA ARG A 138 -13.54 -4.98 -8.01
C ARG A 138 -12.61 -3.77 -7.99
N MET A 139 -11.60 -3.74 -7.12
CA MET A 139 -10.64 -2.63 -7.07
C MET A 139 -9.78 -2.60 -8.34
N LEU A 140 -9.33 -3.77 -8.81
CA LEU A 140 -8.60 -3.88 -10.07
C LEU A 140 -9.45 -3.38 -11.25
N ILE A 141 -10.71 -3.83 -11.37
CA ILE A 141 -11.60 -3.39 -12.45
C ILE A 141 -11.80 -1.88 -12.41
N ARG A 142 -12.03 -1.28 -11.22
CA ARG A 142 -12.19 0.18 -11.09
C ARG A 142 -10.95 0.94 -11.51
N LEU A 143 -9.76 0.45 -11.15
CA LEU A 143 -8.50 1.05 -11.58
C LEU A 143 -8.35 0.96 -13.10
N SER A 144 -8.58 -0.21 -13.69
CA SER A 144 -8.52 -0.42 -15.14
C SER A 144 -9.53 0.43 -15.91
N GLN A 145 -10.74 0.60 -15.40
CA GLN A 145 -11.76 1.45 -16.01
C GLN A 145 -11.41 2.94 -15.94
N LYS A 146 -10.71 3.36 -14.88
CA LYS A 146 -10.38 4.77 -14.65
C LYS A 146 -9.11 5.22 -15.39
N PHE A 147 -8.13 4.33 -15.51
CA PHE A 147 -6.79 4.66 -16.04
C PHE A 147 -6.43 3.89 -17.31
N GLY A 148 -7.25 2.93 -17.74
CA GLY A 148 -7.07 2.22 -19.00
C GLY A 148 -7.71 2.93 -20.18
N GLU A 149 -7.13 2.73 -21.35
CA GLU A 149 -7.67 3.20 -22.63
C GLU A 149 -8.38 2.04 -23.32
N PHE A 150 -9.64 2.23 -23.72
CA PHE A 150 -10.41 1.20 -24.42
C PHE A 150 -11.62 1.81 -25.13
N ASN A 151 -12.07 1.12 -26.18
CA ASN A 151 -13.37 1.32 -26.78
C ASN A 151 -14.40 0.48 -26.03
N LYS A 152 -15.57 1.08 -25.76
CA LYS A 152 -16.66 0.37 -25.11
C LYS A 152 -17.07 -0.84 -25.95
N GLU A 153 -17.28 -1.98 -25.30
CA GLU A 153 -17.72 -3.24 -25.92
C GLU A 153 -16.68 -3.91 -26.85
N ASP A 154 -15.45 -3.42 -26.91
CA ASP A 154 -14.33 -4.06 -27.62
C ASP A 154 -13.17 -4.38 -26.64
N PRO A 155 -13.13 -5.59 -26.06
CA PRO A 155 -12.06 -6.00 -25.15
C PRO A 155 -10.65 -5.98 -25.76
N SER A 156 -10.52 -6.13 -27.08
CA SER A 156 -9.22 -6.19 -27.75
C SER A 156 -8.51 -4.83 -27.80
N SER A 157 -9.28 -3.75 -27.65
CA SER A 157 -8.80 -2.37 -27.59
C SER A 157 -8.12 -1.98 -26.28
N PHE A 158 -8.31 -2.75 -25.20
CA PHE A 158 -7.85 -2.36 -23.87
C PHE A 158 -6.32 -2.25 -23.78
N ARG A 159 -5.83 -1.11 -23.32
CA ARG A 159 -4.41 -0.82 -23.09
C ARG A 159 -4.21 -0.12 -21.75
N LEU A 160 -3.05 -0.36 -21.15
CA LEU A 160 -2.58 0.32 -19.94
C LEU A 160 -1.24 0.98 -20.24
N ALA A 161 -1.01 2.15 -19.65
CA ALA A 161 0.30 2.79 -19.67
C ALA A 161 1.34 1.94 -18.90
N GLU A 162 2.61 2.16 -19.20
CA GLU A 162 3.74 1.38 -18.66
C GLU A 162 3.75 1.33 -17.11
N ASN A 163 3.41 2.44 -16.46
CA ASN A 163 3.37 2.53 -15.00
C ASN A 163 2.16 1.81 -14.36
N PHE A 164 1.24 1.26 -15.15
CA PHE A 164 0.12 0.43 -14.69
C PHE A 164 0.16 -1.01 -15.24
N SER A 165 1.02 -1.29 -16.22
CA SER A 165 0.96 -2.52 -17.02
C SER A 165 1.22 -3.80 -16.20
N LEU A 166 2.04 -3.73 -15.15
CA LEU A 166 2.35 -4.85 -14.26
C LEU A 166 1.30 -5.02 -13.16
N TYR A 167 0.54 -3.97 -12.84
CA TYR A 167 -0.43 -4.02 -11.73
C TYR A 167 -1.46 -5.17 -11.85
N PRO A 168 -2.09 -5.43 -13.01
CA PRO A 168 -2.96 -6.61 -13.17
C PRO A 168 -2.22 -7.94 -12.97
N GLN A 169 -0.96 -8.04 -13.38
CA GLN A 169 -0.13 -9.24 -13.18
C GLN A 169 0.13 -9.46 -11.69
N PHE A 170 0.49 -8.41 -10.95
CA PHE A 170 0.65 -8.49 -9.50
C PHE A 170 -0.65 -8.94 -8.80
N MET A 171 -1.80 -8.37 -9.18
CA MET A 171 -3.10 -8.77 -8.63
C MET A 171 -3.44 -10.23 -8.98
N PHE A 172 -3.08 -10.68 -10.18
CA PHE A 172 -3.21 -12.08 -10.59
C PHE A 172 -2.40 -13.00 -9.69
N HIS A 173 -1.16 -12.67 -9.33
CA HIS A 173 -0.37 -13.50 -8.43
C HIS A 173 -0.86 -13.42 -6.97
N LEU A 174 -1.17 -12.21 -6.48
CA LEU A 174 -1.69 -11.98 -5.14
C LEU A 174 -2.95 -12.80 -4.83
N ARG A 175 -3.96 -12.76 -5.71
CA ARG A 175 -5.26 -13.43 -5.49
C ARG A 175 -5.19 -14.96 -5.38
N ARG A 176 -4.11 -15.57 -5.88
CA ARG A 176 -3.83 -17.01 -5.80
C ARG A 176 -2.70 -17.38 -4.86
N SER A 177 -2.05 -16.39 -4.26
CA SER A 177 -0.95 -16.61 -3.32
C SER A 177 -1.46 -17.25 -2.03
N GLN A 178 -0.53 -17.87 -1.29
CA GLN A 178 -0.79 -18.43 0.04
C GLN A 178 -1.28 -17.41 1.07
N PHE A 179 -1.13 -16.11 0.80
CA PHE A 179 -1.67 -15.05 1.67
C PHE A 179 -3.21 -15.06 1.70
N LEU A 180 -3.85 -15.39 0.58
CA LEU A 180 -5.31 -15.34 0.40
C LEU A 180 -5.93 -16.72 0.15
N GLN A 181 -5.19 -17.67 -0.42
CA GLN A 181 -5.61 -19.06 -0.65
C GLN A 181 -4.90 -20.00 0.34
N TYR A 182 -5.45 -20.15 1.55
CA TYR A 182 -4.76 -20.85 2.64
C TYR A 182 -5.08 -22.35 2.76
N PHE A 183 -5.95 -22.93 1.93
CA PHE A 183 -6.38 -24.34 2.07
C PHE A 183 -5.25 -25.38 2.00
N ASN A 184 -4.13 -25.04 1.33
CA ASN A 184 -2.98 -25.94 1.18
C ASN A 184 -1.87 -25.68 2.22
N ASN A 185 -2.12 -24.84 3.22
CA ASN A 185 -1.17 -24.49 4.27
C ASN A 185 -1.81 -24.78 5.63
N SER A 186 -0.98 -25.09 6.62
CA SER A 186 -1.41 -25.07 8.01
C SER A 186 -1.79 -23.63 8.45
N PRO A 187 -2.61 -23.49 9.50
CA PRO A 187 -2.88 -22.19 10.11
C PRO A 187 -1.58 -21.45 10.50
N ASP A 188 -0.61 -22.16 11.07
CA ASP A 188 0.66 -21.59 11.51
C ASP A 188 1.52 -21.06 10.35
N GLU A 189 1.58 -21.80 9.23
CA GLU A 189 2.25 -21.34 8.00
C GLU A 189 1.57 -20.09 7.44
N THR A 190 0.24 -20.08 7.41
CA THR A 190 -0.53 -18.92 6.94
C THR A 190 -0.24 -17.69 7.80
N SER A 191 -0.25 -17.84 9.13
CA SER A 191 0.12 -16.78 10.06
C SER A 191 1.56 -16.32 9.88
N TYR A 192 2.51 -17.25 9.66
CA TYR A 192 3.90 -16.92 9.39
C TYR A 192 4.06 -16.08 8.12
N TYR A 193 3.48 -16.51 6.99
CA TYR A 193 3.58 -15.77 5.73
C TYR A 193 2.98 -14.36 5.87
N ARG A 194 1.78 -14.24 6.45
CA ARG A 194 1.13 -12.94 6.68
C ARG A 194 1.94 -12.05 7.61
N HIS A 195 2.57 -12.61 8.65
CA HIS A 195 3.46 -11.87 9.55
C HIS A 195 4.63 -11.24 8.78
N VAL A 196 5.31 -12.02 7.92
CA VAL A 196 6.46 -11.53 7.14
C VAL A 196 6.02 -10.43 6.15
N LEU A 197 4.93 -10.64 5.40
CA LEU A 197 4.41 -9.64 4.46
C LEU A 197 4.12 -8.28 5.11
N ASN A 198 3.60 -8.29 6.34
CA ASN A 198 3.22 -7.07 7.06
C ASN A 198 4.41 -6.28 7.63
N ARG A 199 5.63 -6.82 7.61
CA ARG A 199 6.83 -6.14 8.12
C ARG A 199 7.91 -5.86 7.06
N GLU A 200 7.89 -6.57 5.94
CA GLU A 200 8.90 -6.44 4.87
C GLU A 200 8.74 -5.19 4.00
N ASP A 201 9.81 -4.78 3.33
CA ASP A 201 9.78 -3.65 2.39
C ASP A 201 9.05 -3.98 1.07
N VAL A 202 9.00 -3.01 0.14
CA VAL A 202 8.32 -3.18 -1.15
C VAL A 202 8.95 -4.31 -1.97
N MET A 203 10.28 -4.35 -2.06
CA MET A 203 11.00 -5.30 -2.90
C MET A 203 10.77 -6.75 -2.42
N ASN A 204 10.99 -7.00 -1.13
CA ASN A 204 10.78 -8.32 -0.55
C ASN A 204 9.31 -8.73 -0.62
N SER A 205 8.38 -7.79 -0.41
CA SER A 205 6.94 -8.05 -0.55
C SER A 205 6.55 -8.46 -1.96
N LEU A 206 7.10 -7.81 -3.00
CA LEU A 206 6.84 -8.19 -4.38
C LEU A 206 7.36 -9.59 -4.70
N ILE A 207 8.57 -9.94 -4.25
CA ILE A 207 9.12 -11.29 -4.45
C ILE A 207 8.22 -12.35 -3.80
N MET A 208 7.67 -12.05 -2.62
CA MET A 208 6.73 -12.95 -1.96
C MET A 208 5.39 -13.10 -2.71
N ILE A 209 4.90 -12.03 -3.33
CA ILE A 209 3.64 -12.03 -4.09
C ILE A 209 3.84 -12.70 -5.45
N GLN A 210 4.88 -12.30 -6.18
CA GLN A 210 5.26 -12.79 -7.49
C GLN A 210 6.73 -13.21 -7.46
N PRO A 211 7.02 -14.50 -7.23
CA PRO A 211 8.38 -15.00 -7.24
C PRO A 211 9.07 -14.76 -8.59
N ILE A 212 10.30 -14.27 -8.52
CA ILE A 212 11.15 -14.05 -9.68
C ILE A 212 11.73 -15.39 -10.18
N LEU A 213 11.78 -15.57 -11.49
CA LEU A 213 12.35 -16.74 -12.13
C LEU A 213 13.37 -16.29 -13.17
N TYR A 214 14.64 -16.64 -12.95
CA TYR A 214 15.72 -16.35 -13.87
C TYR A 214 16.02 -17.56 -14.76
N SER A 215 16.24 -17.31 -16.04
CA SER A 215 16.70 -18.26 -17.04
C SER A 215 18.19 -18.08 -17.28
N TYR A 216 18.94 -19.19 -17.26
CA TYR A 216 20.38 -19.20 -17.54
C TYR A 216 20.61 -19.97 -18.84
N THR A 217 21.28 -19.35 -19.81
CA THR A 217 21.55 -19.97 -21.11
C THR A 217 23.03 -19.90 -21.45
N PHE A 218 23.48 -20.74 -22.39
CA PHE A 218 24.87 -20.69 -22.89
C PHE A 218 25.18 -19.38 -23.64
N HIS A 219 24.17 -18.64 -24.08
CA HIS A 219 24.31 -17.55 -25.06
C HIS A 219 23.92 -16.17 -24.51
N GLY A 220 23.82 -16.00 -23.20
CA GLY A 220 23.52 -14.70 -22.61
C GLY A 220 23.70 -14.67 -21.09
N PRO A 221 23.72 -13.46 -20.51
CA PRO A 221 23.59 -13.30 -19.06
C PRO A 221 22.22 -13.83 -18.59
N PRO A 222 22.02 -14.05 -17.28
CA PRO A 222 20.73 -14.47 -16.75
C PRO A 222 19.63 -13.44 -17.07
N GLU A 223 18.49 -13.90 -17.57
CA GLU A 223 17.29 -13.10 -17.90
C GLU A 223 16.10 -13.47 -17.03
#